data_AF-A0A7L5JMW3-F1
#
_entry.id   AF-A0A7L5JMW3-F1
#
_cell.length_a   1.000
_cell.length_b   1.000
_cell.length_c   1.000
_cell.angle_alpha   90.00
_cell.angle_beta   90.00
_cell.angle_gamma   90.00
#
_symmetry.space_group_name_H-M   'P 1'
#
loop_
_entity.id
_entity.type
_entity.pdbx_description
1 polymer ?
#
loop_
_entity_poly.entity_id
_entity_poly.type
_entity_poly.pdbx_seq_one_letter_code
_entity_poly.pdbx_strand_id
1 'polypeptide(L)'
;MVNIHPLYTKECVKTINFINMLTCVAIKDFREKTFESLEDIRCNNNRLNPEILEFFRRFGGIKNVYDYFSDSYTVKIKHIKCIWNYCNKYRVQPHRLRMSTDFTIIKIPIFYEYITSEVA
;
A
#
# COMPACT_ATOMS: atom_id res chain seq x y z
N MET A 1 -22.79 5.06 -17.51
CA MET A 1 -21.77 5.77 -16.69
C MET A 1 -22.05 5.45 -15.22
N VAL A 2 -21.04 5.08 -14.42
CA VAL A 2 -21.26 4.88 -12.97
C VAL A 2 -21.40 6.27 -12.36
N ASN A 3 -22.61 6.64 -11.91
CA ASN A 3 -22.86 7.88 -11.18
C ASN A 3 -22.39 7.71 -9.73
N ILE A 4 -21.09 7.93 -9.51
CA ILE A 4 -20.51 7.93 -8.16
C ILE A 4 -20.80 9.29 -7.54
N HIS A 5 -21.43 9.29 -6.36
CA HIS A 5 -21.72 10.52 -5.64
C HIS A 5 -20.44 11.36 -5.42
N PRO A 6 -20.46 12.70 -5.57
CA PRO A 6 -19.27 13.54 -5.47
C PRO A 6 -18.45 13.34 -4.19
N LEU A 7 -19.12 13.09 -3.06
CA LEU A 7 -18.46 12.78 -1.79
C LEU A 7 -17.61 11.50 -1.86
N TYR A 8 -18.14 10.42 -2.43
CA TYR A 8 -17.38 9.18 -2.61
C TYR A 8 -16.27 9.33 -3.63
N THR A 9 -16.48 10.12 -4.68
CA THR A 9 -15.45 10.48 -5.65
C THR A 9 -14.27 11.17 -4.95
N LYS A 10 -14.53 12.14 -4.07
CA LYS A 10 -13.50 12.85 -3.30
C LYS A 10 -12.72 11.91 -2.38
N GLU A 11 -13.40 11.00 -1.69
CA GLU A 11 -12.71 10.02 -0.84
C GLU A 11 -11.88 9.03 -1.64
N CYS A 12 -12.36 8.56 -2.81
CA CYS A 12 -11.57 7.73 -3.70
C CYS A 12 -10.30 8.44 -4.18
N VAL A 13 -10.38 9.73 -4.54
CA VAL A 13 -9.20 10.51 -4.96
C VAL A 13 -8.15 10.58 -3.84
N LYS A 14 -8.56 10.86 -2.59
CA LYS A 14 -7.63 10.88 -1.45
C LYS A 14 -6.97 9.52 -1.23
N THR A 15 -7.75 8.44 -1.35
CA THR A 15 -7.24 7.07 -1.24
C THR A 15 -6.24 6.74 -2.35
N ILE A 16 -6.50 7.17 -3.58
CA ILE A 16 -5.59 6.97 -4.72
C ILE A 16 -4.27 7.69 -4.48
N ASN A 17 -4.31 8.92 -3.98
CA ASN A 17 -3.10 9.68 -3.67
C ASN A 17 -2.26 8.97 -2.58
N PHE A 18 -2.91 8.45 -1.53
CA PHE A 18 -2.23 7.65 -0.51
C PHE A 18 -1.60 6.39 -1.09
N ILE A 19 -2.37 5.60 -1.87
CA ILE A 19 -1.89 4.35 -2.48
C ILE A 19 -0.68 4.65 -3.37
N ASN A 20 -0.72 5.72 -4.17
CA ASN A 20 0.38 6.10 -5.05
C ASN A 20 1.65 6.49 -4.26
N MET A 21 1.51 7.23 -3.16
CA MET A 21 2.66 7.52 -2.30
C MET A 21 3.24 6.25 -1.67
N LEU A 22 2.37 5.37 -1.15
CA LEU A 22 2.78 4.11 -0.53
C LEU A 22 3.51 3.20 -1.53
N THR A 23 3.01 3.07 -2.77
CA THR A 23 3.67 2.25 -3.80
C THR A 23 5.00 2.84 -4.26
N CYS A 24 5.11 4.17 -4.34
CA CYS A 24 6.38 4.84 -4.66
C CYS A 24 7.46 4.58 -3.60
N VAL A 25 7.12 4.69 -2.31
CA VAL A 25 8.01 4.33 -1.20
C VAL A 25 8.37 2.85 -1.29
N ALA A 26 7.36 1.98 -1.38
CA ALA A 26 7.57 0.53 -1.46
C ALA A 26 8.41 0.10 -2.68
N ILE A 27 8.36 0.77 -3.82
CA ILE A 27 9.21 0.36 -4.97
C ILE A 27 10.62 0.89 -4.88
N LYS A 28 10.80 2.14 -4.41
CA LYS A 28 12.13 2.68 -4.15
C LYS A 28 12.89 1.76 -3.20
N ASP A 29 12.24 1.37 -2.11
CA ASP A 29 12.84 0.54 -1.08
C ASP A 29 12.95 -0.95 -1.47
N PHE A 30 12.06 -1.46 -2.32
CA PHE A 30 12.21 -2.81 -2.89
C PHE A 30 13.44 -2.90 -3.79
N ARG A 31 13.73 -1.85 -4.58
CA ARG A 31 14.95 -1.77 -5.39
C ARG A 31 16.21 -1.73 -4.51
N GLU A 32 16.12 -1.11 -3.34
CA GLU A 32 17.20 -1.03 -2.35
C GLU A 32 17.27 -2.27 -1.42
N LYS A 33 16.35 -3.25 -1.59
CA LYS A 33 16.19 -4.46 -0.76
C LYS A 33 16.04 -4.15 0.73
N THR A 34 15.45 -3.02 1.09
CA THR A 34 15.34 -2.55 2.47
C THR A 34 14.13 -3.10 3.23
N PHE A 35 13.17 -3.75 2.57
CA PHE A 35 12.06 -4.49 3.20
C PHE A 35 11.70 -5.77 2.41
N GLU A 36 11.13 -6.75 3.11
CA GLU A 36 10.73 -8.05 2.53
C GLU A 36 9.22 -8.11 2.23
N SER A 37 8.41 -7.40 3.03
CA SER A 37 6.94 -7.41 2.94
C SER A 37 6.33 -6.01 3.17
N LEU A 38 5.14 -5.77 2.60
CA LEU A 38 4.31 -4.60 2.96
C LEU A 38 4.05 -4.51 4.47
N GLU A 39 4.09 -5.64 5.17
CA GLU A 39 3.93 -5.73 6.62
C GLU A 39 5.09 -5.08 7.40
N ASP A 40 6.18 -4.72 6.75
CA ASP A 40 7.32 -4.01 7.35
C ASP A 40 7.13 -2.48 7.33
N ILE A 41 6.21 -2.00 6.49
CA ILE A 41 5.88 -0.58 6.39
C ILE A 41 4.98 -0.16 7.55
N ARG A 42 5.29 0.98 8.15
CA ARG A 42 4.52 1.64 9.19
C ARG A 42 4.07 3.01 8.73
N CYS A 43 2.92 3.43 9.22
CA CYS A 43 2.40 4.79 9.10
C CYS A 43 2.33 5.39 10.51
N ASN A 44 3.13 6.41 10.83
CA ASN A 44 3.23 6.94 12.20
C ASN A 44 3.48 5.84 13.24
N ASN A 45 4.45 4.96 12.97
CA ASN A 45 4.80 3.78 13.78
C ASN A 45 3.70 2.72 13.94
N ASN A 46 2.52 2.91 13.34
CA ASN A 46 1.45 1.91 13.32
C ASN A 46 1.58 1.00 12.10
N ARG A 47 1.18 -0.27 12.25
CA ARG A 47 1.06 -1.20 11.12
C ARG A 47 0.05 -0.67 10.11
N LEU A 48 0.28 -0.98 8.83
CA LEU A 48 -0.73 -0.72 7.79
C LEU A 48 -2.06 -1.37 8.16
N ASN A 49 -3.17 -0.69 7.87
CA ASN A 49 -4.49 -1.25 8.06
C ASN A 49 -4.62 -2.58 7.29
N PRO A 50 -5.25 -3.62 7.87
CA PRO A 50 -5.44 -4.90 7.19
C PRO A 50 -6.11 -4.77 5.82
N GLU A 51 -7.02 -3.82 5.62
CA GLU A 51 -7.65 -3.59 4.32
C GLU A 51 -6.69 -3.07 3.25
N ILE A 52 -5.63 -2.33 3.64
CA ILE A 52 -4.59 -1.90 2.70
C ILE A 52 -3.81 -3.13 2.24
N LEU A 53 -3.37 -3.97 3.18
CA LEU A 53 -2.66 -5.21 2.84
C LEU A 53 -3.51 -6.12 1.94
N GLU A 54 -4.79 -6.26 2.28
CA GLU A 54 -5.73 -7.06 1.51
C GLU A 54 -6.01 -6.49 0.12
N PHE A 55 -6.09 -5.16 0.00
CA PHE A 55 -6.20 -4.49 -1.29
C PHE A 55 -5.00 -4.84 -2.18
N PHE A 56 -3.78 -4.67 -1.69
CA PHE A 56 -2.56 -4.99 -2.45
C PHE A 56 -2.52 -6.47 -2.84
N ARG A 57 -2.83 -7.39 -1.91
CA ARG A 57 -2.89 -8.83 -2.18
C ARG A 57 -3.87 -9.16 -3.31
N ARG A 58 -5.09 -8.64 -3.25
CA ARG A 58 -6.14 -8.87 -4.25
C ARG A 58 -5.86 -8.23 -5.60
N PHE A 59 -5.07 -7.15 -5.62
CA PHE A 59 -4.63 -6.48 -6.84
C PHE A 59 -3.45 -7.19 -7.51
N GLY A 60 -2.90 -8.23 -6.89
CA GLY A 60 -1.75 -8.99 -7.40
C GLY A 60 -0.39 -8.44 -6.95
N GLY A 61 -0.35 -7.72 -5.83
CA GLY A 61 0.87 -7.26 -5.19
C GLY A 61 1.28 -5.83 -5.55
N ILE A 62 2.37 -5.37 -4.92
CA ILE A 62 2.86 -3.98 -4.99
C ILE A 62 3.10 -3.51 -6.42
N LYS A 63 3.76 -4.35 -7.23
CA LYS A 63 4.10 -4.00 -8.63
C LYS A 63 2.85 -3.71 -9.45
N ASN A 64 1.82 -4.55 -9.37
CA ASN A 64 0.58 -4.35 -10.13
C ASN A 64 -0.17 -3.10 -9.67
N VAL A 65 -0.19 -2.83 -8.36
CA VAL A 65 -0.78 -1.60 -7.82
C VAL A 65 -0.02 -0.40 -8.34
N TYR A 66 1.31 -0.42 -8.30
CA TYR A 66 2.13 0.63 -8.86
C TYR A 66 1.87 0.80 -10.35
N ASP A 67 1.99 -0.22 -11.18
CA ASP A 67 1.81 -0.10 -12.63
C ASP A 67 0.42 0.47 -12.99
N TYR A 68 -0.60 0.19 -12.18
CA TYR A 68 -1.95 0.73 -12.40
C TYR A 68 -2.13 2.18 -11.92
N PHE A 69 -1.51 2.56 -10.81
CA PHE A 69 -1.68 3.86 -10.16
C PHE A 69 -0.48 4.82 -10.33
N SER A 70 0.65 4.40 -10.88
CA SER A 70 1.87 5.21 -11.04
C SER A 70 1.68 6.32 -12.06
N ASP A 71 0.93 6.04 -13.13
CA ASP A 71 0.46 7.02 -14.12
C ASP A 71 -0.54 8.04 -13.55
N SER A 72 -0.87 7.96 -12.24
CA SER A 72 -1.90 8.81 -11.61
C SER A 72 -1.41 10.16 -11.08
N TYR A 73 -0.29 10.70 -11.59
CA TYR A 73 0.03 12.14 -11.46
C TYR A 73 -1.20 13.03 -11.72
N THR A 74 -2.11 12.55 -12.58
CA THR A 74 -3.50 13.00 -12.60
C THR A 74 -4.44 11.82 -12.38
N VAL A 75 -5.26 11.88 -11.32
CA VAL A 75 -6.26 10.84 -11.04
C VAL A 75 -7.33 10.82 -12.13
N LYS A 76 -7.38 9.73 -12.90
CA LYS A 76 -8.37 9.51 -13.96
C LYS A 76 -9.62 8.80 -13.43
N ILE A 77 -10.73 8.93 -14.15
CA ILE A 77 -12.01 8.25 -13.83
C ILE A 77 -11.83 6.73 -13.69
N LYS A 78 -10.94 6.11 -14.48
CA LYS A 78 -10.65 4.67 -14.36
C LYS A 78 -10.14 4.27 -12.96
N HIS A 79 -9.31 5.11 -12.34
CA HIS A 79 -8.77 4.88 -11.00
C HIS A 79 -9.88 5.01 -9.94
N ILE A 80 -10.73 6.03 -10.06
CA ILE A 80 -11.87 6.25 -9.15
C ILE A 80 -12.83 5.06 -9.21
N LYS A 81 -13.17 4.60 -10.43
CA LYS A 81 -14.02 3.41 -10.62
C LYS A 81 -13.39 2.15 -10.02
N CYS A 82 -12.07 2.00 -10.13
CA CYS A 82 -11.36 0.88 -9.54
C CYS A 82 -11.53 0.82 -8.01
N ILE A 83 -11.22 1.93 -7.31
CA ILE A 83 -11.39 2.01 -5.85
C ILE A 83 -12.86 1.85 -5.46
N TRP A 84 -13.77 2.51 -6.17
CA TRP A 84 -15.20 2.42 -5.91
C TRP A 84 -15.73 0.98 -6.04
N ASN A 85 -15.37 0.28 -7.10
CA ASN A 85 -15.81 -1.09 -7.33
C ASN A 85 -15.23 -2.05 -6.29
N TYR A 86 -13.95 -1.87 -5.93
CA TYR A 86 -13.33 -2.63 -4.84
C TYR A 86 -14.08 -2.42 -3.52
N CYS A 87 -14.28 -1.15 -3.14
CA CYS A 87 -14.95 -0.76 -1.90
C CYS A 87 -16.36 -1.35 -1.80
N ASN A 88 -17.15 -1.27 -2.88
CA ASN A 88 -18.48 -1.88 -2.90
C ASN A 88 -18.44 -3.40 -2.84
N LYS A 89 -17.55 -4.04 -3.61
CA LYS A 89 -17.45 -5.50 -3.66
C LYS A 89 -17.10 -6.08 -2.29
N TYR A 90 -16.19 -5.43 -1.57
CA TYR A 90 -15.68 -5.91 -0.28
C TYR A 90 -16.30 -5.23 0.94
N ARG A 91 -17.30 -4.36 0.73
CA ARG A 91 -17.96 -3.57 1.79
C ARG A 91 -16.97 -2.78 2.66
N VAL A 92 -15.92 -2.26 2.03
CA VAL A 92 -14.89 -1.43 2.67
C VAL A 92 -15.12 0.02 2.30
N GLN A 93 -14.99 0.94 3.25
CA GLN A 93 -15.06 2.37 2.93
C GLN A 93 -13.71 2.87 2.39
N PRO A 94 -13.68 3.77 1.38
CA PRO A 94 -12.42 4.25 0.79
C PRO A 94 -11.41 4.79 1.81
N HIS A 95 -11.88 5.45 2.88
CA HIS A 95 -11.02 6.00 3.92
C HIS A 95 -10.27 4.92 4.73
N ARG A 96 -10.76 3.67 4.78
CA ARG A 96 -10.09 2.53 5.43
C ARG A 96 -8.83 2.11 4.67
N LEU A 97 -8.78 2.40 3.37
CA LEU A 97 -7.66 2.13 2.47
C LEU A 97 -6.61 3.25 2.47
N ARG A 98 -6.66 4.17 3.44
CA ARG A 98 -5.66 5.22 3.61
C ARG A 98 -5.32 5.44 5.08
N MET A 99 -4.09 5.85 5.33
CA MET A 99 -3.56 6.20 6.65
C MET A 99 -2.75 7.50 6.57
N SER A 100 -2.00 7.86 7.62
CA SER A 100 -1.01 8.93 7.51
C SER A 100 0.06 8.58 6.48
N THR A 101 0.59 9.59 5.80
CA THR A 101 1.66 9.47 4.80
C THR A 101 3.06 9.52 5.41
N ASP A 102 3.16 9.55 6.74
CA ASP A 102 4.41 9.46 7.48
C ASP A 102 4.90 8.00 7.50
N PHE A 103 5.50 7.57 6.40
CA PHE A 103 5.94 6.19 6.22
C PHE A 103 7.30 5.96 6.89
N THR A 104 7.40 4.89 7.68
CA THR A 104 8.66 4.36 8.21
C THR A 104 8.77 2.88 7.89
N ILE A 105 9.96 2.40 7.53
CA ILE A 105 10.22 0.99 7.27
C ILE A 105 10.93 0.41 8.49
N ILE A 106 10.34 -0.61 9.11
CA ILE A 106 11.02 -1.35 10.18
C ILE A 106 11.94 -2.36 9.52
N LYS A 107 13.25 -2.21 9.71
CA LYS A 107 14.21 -3.27 9.43
C LYS A 107 14.16 -4.28 10.56
N ILE A 108 13.88 -5.54 10.27
CA ILE A 108 14.08 -6.61 11.24
C ILE A 108 15.60 -6.75 11.41
N PRO A 109 16.16 -6.56 12.62
CA PRO A 109 17.58 -6.81 12.84
C PRO A 109 17.87 -8.29 12.57
N ILE A 110 18.73 -8.55 11.58
CA ILE A 110 19.24 -9.90 11.31
C ILE A 110 20.30 -10.19 12.37
N PHE A 111 20.00 -11.09 13.29
CA PHE A 111 21.00 -11.63 14.21
C PHE A 111 21.64 -12.85 13.55
N TYR A 112 22.93 -12.76 13.23
CA TYR A 112 23.71 -13.93 12.86
C TYR A 112 24.06 -14.67 14.16
N GLU A 113 23.49 -15.85 14.38
CA GLU A 113 24.07 -16.80 15.32
C GLU A 113 25.43 -17.21 14.76
N TYR A 114 26.50 -16.69 15.36
CA TYR A 114 27.82 -17.26 15.15
C TYR A 114 27.81 -18.65 15.77
N ILE A 115 27.53 -19.67 14.96
CA ILE A 115 27.86 -21.04 15.30
C ILE A 115 29.38 -21.09 15.30
N THR A 116 30.00 -20.77 16.44
CA THR A 116 31.40 -21.09 16.69
C THR A 116 31.50 -22.61 16.67
N SER A 117 31.98 -23.17 15.55
CA SER A 117 32.35 -24.58 15.43
C SER A 117 33.63 -24.92 16.20
N GLU A 118 33.84 -24.27 17.34
CA GLU A 118 34.99 -24.46 18.22
C GLU A 118 34.51 -24.82 19.63
N VAL A 119 33.71 -25.87 19.77
CA VAL A 119 33.65 -26.58 21.05
C VAL A 119 33.51 -28.08 20.78
N ALA A 120 34.59 -28.79 21.15
CA ALA A 120 34.81 -30.24 21.27
C ALA A 120 35.22 -31.01 20.00
#